data_AF-A0A8T2YGR4-F1
#
_entry.id   AF-A0A8T2YGR4-F1
#
_cell.length_a   1.000
_cell.length_b   1.000
_cell.length_c   1.000
_cell.angle_alpha   90.00
_cell.angle_beta   90.00
_cell.angle_gamma   90.00
#
_symmetry.space_group_name_H-M   'P 1'
#
loop_
_entity.id
_entity.type
_entity.pdbx_description
1 polymer ?
#
loop_
_entity_poly.entity_id
_entity_poly.type
_entity_poly.pdbx_seq_one_letter_code
_entity_poly.pdbx_strand_id
1 'polypeptide(L)'
;MFIVAEIPGFLQVFSDGMVKRFAPEIVPASAEESYSNGLKFKDVFGSHHFLGDLSKASQSNVLSVDYRLAPENRLPIAYDDCFSSLEWLSNNTSSQPWLKQADLSRVFLSGDSAGGNIKHHVGIRAMRSNYTCQVKIKGLMLIHPCFGSEKRTMKETAEGAARDVVMNDMFWGLSIPEGSNRDYFGCNFEMQDVSAAEWSEFPAVIVYVAGLDFLNGRGAMYAQFLAKKGVKEVKLVEAEGQQHVFHLLYSESEATRSLQKQMSEFMKSN
;
A
#
# COMPACT_ATOMS: atom_id res chain seq x y z
N MET A 1 -2.40 -4.72 -3.15
CA MET A 1 -1.83 -4.51 -1.79
C MET A 1 -1.10 -5.75 -1.32
N PHE A 2 0.14 -5.64 -0.82
CA PHE A 2 1.00 -6.80 -0.57
C PHE A 2 1.79 -6.73 0.74
N ILE A 3 2.04 -7.89 1.35
CA ILE A 3 2.98 -8.08 2.45
C ILE A 3 4.16 -8.86 1.88
N VAL A 4 5.36 -8.32 2.04
CA VAL A 4 6.59 -8.94 1.54
C VAL A 4 7.39 -9.50 2.70
N ALA A 5 7.69 -10.80 2.69
CA ALA A 5 8.55 -11.47 3.68
C ALA A 5 9.74 -12.13 2.97
N GLU A 6 10.97 -11.80 3.37
CA GLU A 6 12.22 -12.19 2.69
C GLU A 6 12.72 -13.60 3.07
N ILE A 7 13.31 -14.35 2.12
CA ILE A 7 14.03 -15.62 2.39
C ILE A 7 15.18 -15.82 1.38
N PRO A 8 16.35 -16.39 1.75
CA PRO A 8 17.31 -16.91 0.78
C PRO A 8 16.78 -18.19 0.13
N GLY A 9 16.57 -18.19 -1.19
CA GLY A 9 16.39 -19.41 -1.98
C GLY A 9 14.95 -19.76 -2.39
N PHE A 10 14.55 -19.20 -3.54
CA PHE A 10 13.58 -19.68 -4.54
C PHE A 10 12.06 -19.78 -4.24
N LEU A 11 11.30 -19.35 -5.26
CA LEU A 11 9.84 -19.29 -5.39
C LEU A 11 9.20 -20.63 -5.75
N GLN A 12 7.91 -20.77 -5.48
CA GLN A 12 7.05 -21.64 -6.26
C GLN A 12 6.30 -20.82 -7.33
N VAL A 13 6.93 -20.68 -8.50
CA VAL A 13 6.29 -20.38 -9.78
C VAL A 13 6.30 -21.68 -10.55
N PHE A 14 5.13 -22.19 -10.95
CA PHE A 14 5.07 -23.38 -11.79
C PHE A 14 5.72 -23.05 -13.15
N SER A 15 6.35 -24.03 -13.79
CA SER A 15 7.08 -23.86 -15.05
C SER A 15 6.21 -23.36 -16.23
N ASP A 16 4.89 -23.26 -16.02
CA ASP A 16 3.88 -22.76 -16.95
C ASP A 16 3.39 -21.33 -16.64
N GLY A 17 3.91 -20.69 -15.60
CA GLY A 17 3.53 -19.33 -15.20
C GLY A 17 2.30 -19.23 -14.28
N MET A 18 1.76 -20.34 -13.75
CA MET A 18 0.64 -20.26 -12.81
C MET A 18 1.04 -19.68 -11.44
N VAL A 19 0.19 -18.80 -10.90
CA VAL A 19 0.27 -18.23 -9.54
C VAL A 19 -0.90 -18.77 -8.71
N LYS A 20 -0.60 -19.49 -7.62
CA LYS A 20 -1.65 -20.03 -6.73
C LYS A 20 -2.10 -18.95 -5.72
N ARG A 21 -3.38 -18.57 -5.80
CA ARG A 21 -4.03 -17.71 -4.80
C ARG A 21 -4.38 -18.53 -3.57
N PHE A 22 -4.09 -17.99 -2.39
CA PHE A 22 -4.66 -18.49 -1.13
C PHE A 22 -5.73 -17.49 -0.68
N ALA A 23 -6.99 -17.85 -0.85
CA ALA A 23 -8.10 -17.12 -0.26
C ALA A 23 -8.24 -17.58 1.21
N PRO A 24 -8.16 -16.70 2.21
CA PRO A 24 -8.76 -17.02 3.51
C PRO A 24 -10.27 -17.19 3.33
N GLU A 25 -10.89 -18.13 4.04
CA GLU A 25 -12.35 -18.30 4.04
C GLU A 25 -13.03 -17.03 4.58
N ILE A 26 -13.56 -16.19 3.69
CA ILE A 26 -14.59 -15.21 3.99
C ILE A 26 -15.60 -15.20 2.82
N VAL A 27 -16.87 -15.39 3.20
CA VAL A 27 -18.17 -15.19 2.51
C VAL A 27 -18.17 -15.30 0.97
N PRO A 28 -18.97 -16.21 0.38
CA PRO A 28 -18.99 -16.41 -1.07
C PRO A 28 -19.29 -15.10 -1.81
N ALA A 29 -18.47 -14.82 -2.83
CA ALA A 29 -18.76 -13.77 -3.80
C ALA A 29 -20.16 -13.99 -4.37
N SER A 30 -21.00 -12.95 -4.36
CA SER A 30 -22.25 -12.98 -5.09
C SER A 30 -21.95 -13.28 -6.56
N ALA A 31 -22.37 -14.46 -7.01
CA ALA A 31 -22.30 -14.86 -8.39
C ALA A 31 -23.35 -14.07 -9.17
N GLU A 32 -23.04 -12.85 -9.56
CA GLU A 32 -23.75 -12.17 -10.64
C GLU A 32 -22.74 -11.44 -11.53
N GLU A 33 -22.50 -12.04 -12.70
CA GLU A 33 -22.14 -11.32 -13.90
C GLU A 33 -23.30 -10.38 -14.26
N SER A 34 -23.35 -9.21 -13.63
CA SER A 34 -24.25 -8.13 -14.07
C SER A 34 -23.43 -7.01 -14.69
N TYR A 35 -23.48 -6.96 -16.02
CA TYR A 35 -23.26 -5.74 -16.78
C TYR A 35 -24.29 -4.71 -16.29
N SER A 36 -23.93 -3.90 -15.29
CA SER A 36 -24.73 -2.76 -14.87
C SER A 36 -23.86 -1.62 -14.33
N ASN A 37 -24.22 -0.42 -14.78
CA ASN A 37 -23.63 0.89 -14.53
C ASN A 37 -23.06 1.09 -13.11
N GLY A 38 -21.77 1.43 -13.00
CA GLY A 38 -21.19 1.99 -11.77
C GLY A 38 -19.76 1.55 -11.51
N LEU A 39 -18.87 2.53 -11.36
CA LEU A 39 -17.41 2.37 -11.18
C LEU A 39 -17.07 1.40 -10.02
N LYS A 40 -16.68 0.17 -10.36
CA LYS A 40 -16.00 -0.77 -9.45
C LYS A 40 -14.54 -0.87 -9.88
N PHE A 41 -13.65 -0.12 -9.23
CA PHE A 41 -12.19 -0.28 -9.44
C PHE A 41 -11.72 -1.48 -8.64
N LYS A 42 -11.64 -2.64 -9.29
CA LYS A 42 -10.82 -3.77 -8.84
C LYS A 42 -9.47 -3.64 -9.54
N ASP A 43 -8.40 -3.32 -8.80
CA ASP A 43 -7.00 -3.28 -9.26
C ASP A 43 -6.45 -4.69 -9.59
N VAL A 44 -7.14 -5.40 -10.47
CA VAL A 44 -6.88 -6.82 -10.76
C VAL A 44 -6.10 -7.00 -12.06
N PHE A 45 -6.13 -6.02 -12.97
CA PHE A 45 -5.33 -6.04 -14.19
C PHE A 45 -3.99 -5.31 -13.95
N GLY A 46 -2.87 -6.01 -14.16
CA GLY A 46 -1.51 -5.46 -14.01
C GLY A 46 -0.82 -5.77 -12.68
N SER A 47 -1.58 -5.86 -11.58
CA SER A 47 -1.01 -6.12 -10.25
C SER A 47 -0.28 -7.47 -10.18
N HIS A 48 -0.89 -8.57 -10.63
CA HIS A 48 -0.27 -9.91 -10.53
C HIS A 48 1.10 -10.03 -11.22
N HIS A 49 1.30 -9.38 -12.37
CA HIS A 49 2.58 -9.41 -13.08
C HIS A 49 3.65 -8.67 -12.28
N PHE A 50 3.37 -7.43 -11.88
CA PHE A 50 4.29 -6.62 -11.10
C PHE A 50 4.77 -7.33 -9.84
N LEU A 51 3.89 -8.09 -9.19
CA LEU A 51 4.16 -8.76 -7.92
C LEU A 51 4.85 -10.09 -8.06
N GLY A 52 4.51 -10.85 -9.10
CA GLY A 52 5.26 -12.05 -9.44
C GLY A 52 6.71 -11.68 -9.72
N ASP A 53 6.93 -10.58 -10.44
CA ASP A 53 8.27 -10.09 -10.75
C ASP A 53 8.97 -9.48 -9.54
N LEU A 54 8.26 -8.71 -8.70
CA LEU A 54 8.80 -8.23 -7.43
C LEU A 54 9.21 -9.42 -6.54
N SER A 55 8.32 -10.40 -6.33
CA SER A 55 8.59 -11.60 -5.54
C SER A 55 9.84 -12.34 -6.02
N LYS A 56 10.02 -12.46 -7.35
CA LYS A 56 11.24 -13.00 -7.96
C LYS A 56 12.47 -12.15 -7.67
N ALA A 57 12.39 -10.85 -7.91
CA ALA A 57 13.51 -9.93 -7.76
C ALA A 57 13.98 -9.78 -6.31
N SER A 58 13.06 -9.82 -5.34
CA SER A 58 13.36 -9.71 -3.91
C SER A 58 13.45 -11.04 -3.18
N GLN A 59 13.24 -12.17 -3.85
CA GLN A 59 13.25 -13.52 -3.24
C GLN A 59 12.36 -13.58 -1.99
N SER A 60 11.12 -13.17 -2.15
CA SER A 60 10.23 -12.94 -1.02
C SER A 60 8.81 -13.42 -1.31
N ASN A 61 8.13 -13.90 -0.28
CA ASN A 61 6.71 -14.21 -0.35
C ASN A 61 5.88 -12.93 -0.44
N VAL A 62 4.86 -12.95 -1.29
CA VAL A 62 3.92 -11.84 -1.47
C VAL A 62 2.51 -12.29 -1.08
N LEU A 63 1.97 -11.72 -0.01
CA LEU A 63 0.56 -11.92 0.37
C LEU A 63 -0.28 -10.73 -0.10
N SER A 64 -1.13 -10.98 -1.10
CA SER A 64 -2.13 -10.01 -1.56
C SER A 64 -3.36 -9.99 -0.66
N VAL A 65 -3.82 -8.82 -0.24
CA VAL A 65 -5.06 -8.70 0.56
C VAL A 65 -6.19 -8.16 -0.32
N ASP A 66 -7.29 -8.91 -0.38
CA ASP A 66 -8.54 -8.51 -1.04
C ASP A 66 -9.49 -7.92 0.02
N TYR A 67 -9.27 -6.65 0.36
CA TYR A 67 -10.02 -5.94 1.39
C TYR A 67 -11.34 -5.39 0.83
N ARG A 68 -12.32 -5.16 1.72
CA ARG A 68 -13.62 -4.61 1.34
C ARG A 68 -13.49 -3.16 0.85
N LEU A 69 -14.25 -2.84 -0.20
CA LEU A 69 -14.16 -1.56 -0.91
C LEU A 69 -15.28 -0.59 -0.49
N ALA A 70 -14.94 0.69 -0.60
CA ALA A 70 -15.90 1.79 -0.59
C ALA A 70 -16.65 1.87 -1.94
N PRO A 71 -17.88 2.41 -2.00
CA PRO A 71 -18.61 3.05 -0.90
C PRO A 71 -19.35 2.10 0.05
N GLU A 72 -19.51 0.82 -0.30
CA GLU A 72 -20.26 -0.15 0.52
C GLU A 72 -19.62 -0.36 1.89
N ASN A 73 -18.28 -0.22 1.97
CA ASN A 73 -17.50 -0.33 3.19
C ASN A 73 -16.52 0.84 3.28
N ARG A 74 -17.01 2.00 3.75
CA ARG A 74 -16.20 3.21 3.98
C ARG A 74 -15.06 2.95 4.99
N LEU A 75 -14.05 3.82 4.98
CA LEU A 75 -13.00 3.82 5.98
C LEU A 75 -13.61 3.91 7.40
N PRO A 76 -13.06 3.18 8.39
CA PRO A 76 -11.75 2.51 8.39
C PRO A 76 -11.77 1.02 7.98
N ILE A 77 -12.85 0.49 7.39
CA ILE A 77 -12.98 -0.97 7.15
C ILE A 77 -11.81 -1.55 6.34
N ALA A 78 -11.32 -0.85 5.32
CA ALA A 78 -10.15 -1.29 4.57
C ALA A 78 -8.90 -1.42 5.45
N TYR A 79 -8.74 -0.56 6.46
CA TYR A 79 -7.62 -0.64 7.42
C TYR A 79 -7.77 -1.86 8.33
N ASP A 80 -9.00 -2.16 8.78
CA ASP A 80 -9.30 -3.32 9.62
C ASP A 80 -9.00 -4.64 8.90
N ASP A 81 -9.51 -4.82 7.68
CA ASP A 81 -9.29 -6.03 6.87
C ASP A 81 -7.80 -6.28 6.64
N CYS A 82 -7.09 -5.19 6.35
CA CYS A 82 -5.67 -5.23 6.08
C CYS A 82 -4.83 -5.49 7.33
N PHE A 83 -5.21 -4.94 8.47
CA PHE A 83 -4.56 -5.24 9.74
C PHE A 83 -4.79 -6.70 10.14
N SER A 84 -6.01 -7.21 9.94
CA SER A 84 -6.38 -8.61 10.23
C SER A 84 -5.53 -9.61 9.45
N SER A 85 -5.00 -9.23 8.27
CA SER A 85 -4.05 -10.07 7.53
C SER A 85 -2.72 -10.29 8.26
N LEU A 86 -2.27 -9.36 9.10
CA LEU A 86 -1.06 -9.51 9.92
C LEU A 86 -1.30 -10.48 11.08
N GLU A 87 -2.49 -10.43 11.67
CA GLU A 87 -2.93 -11.38 12.69
C GLU A 87 -3.06 -12.79 12.10
N TRP A 88 -3.66 -12.88 10.90
CA TRP A 88 -3.75 -14.14 10.17
C TRP A 88 -2.37 -14.73 9.88
N LEU A 89 -1.41 -13.93 9.41
CA LEU A 89 -0.03 -14.38 9.19
C LEU A 89 0.57 -14.99 10.46
N SER A 90 0.47 -14.27 11.60
CA SER A 90 1.01 -14.75 12.88
C SER A 90 0.39 -16.07 13.34
N ASN A 91 -0.92 -16.23 13.12
CA ASN A 91 -1.65 -17.41 13.58
C ASN A 91 -1.50 -18.63 12.66
N ASN A 92 -1.02 -18.43 11.42
CA ASN A 92 -0.98 -19.47 10.40
C ASN A 92 0.43 -19.91 9.98
N THR A 93 1.50 -19.40 10.61
CA THR A 93 2.88 -19.78 10.32
C THR A 93 3.10 -21.30 10.34
N SER A 94 2.52 -21.98 11.33
CA SER A 94 2.68 -23.44 11.50
C SER A 94 1.76 -24.26 10.59
N SER A 95 0.63 -23.71 10.15
CA SER A 95 -0.39 -24.42 9.37
C SER A 95 -0.14 -24.33 7.86
N GLN A 96 0.54 -23.28 7.38
CA GLN A 96 0.77 -23.03 5.97
C GLN A 96 2.22 -23.40 5.57
N PRO A 97 2.44 -24.41 4.71
CA PRO A 97 3.79 -24.86 4.34
C PRO A 97 4.68 -23.76 3.75
N TRP A 98 4.10 -22.81 3.01
CA TRP A 98 4.84 -21.69 2.42
C TRP A 98 5.21 -20.61 3.44
N LEU A 99 4.45 -20.47 4.54
CA LEU A 99 4.78 -19.56 5.64
C LEU A 99 5.86 -20.12 6.57
N LYS A 100 6.00 -21.44 6.69
CA LYS A 100 7.07 -22.05 7.49
C LYS A 100 8.47 -21.63 7.06
N GLN A 101 8.62 -21.26 5.79
CA GLN A 101 9.88 -20.81 5.23
C GLN A 101 10.03 -19.28 5.33
N ALA A 102 8.94 -18.54 5.55
CA ALA A 102 8.94 -17.08 5.59
C ALA A 102 9.56 -16.54 6.88
N ASP A 103 10.46 -15.56 6.76
CA ASP A 103 10.97 -14.83 7.91
C ASP A 103 9.98 -13.73 8.33
N LEU A 104 9.10 -14.05 9.29
CA LEU A 104 8.16 -13.07 9.84
C LEU A 104 8.84 -11.98 10.67
N SER A 105 10.13 -12.11 11.01
CA SER A 105 10.89 -11.02 11.63
C SER A 105 11.32 -9.93 10.63
N ARG A 106 11.12 -10.16 9.32
CA ARG A 106 11.44 -9.25 8.22
C ARG A 106 10.24 -9.08 7.29
N VAL A 107 9.28 -8.26 7.73
CA VAL A 107 8.03 -8.04 6.99
C VAL A 107 7.94 -6.59 6.50
N PHE A 108 7.56 -6.41 5.24
CA PHE A 108 7.37 -5.10 4.63
C PHE A 108 5.95 -4.90 4.16
N LEU A 109 5.42 -3.70 4.39
CA LEU A 109 4.10 -3.28 3.96
C LEU A 109 4.22 -2.50 2.65
N SER A 110 3.60 -2.98 1.58
CA SER A 110 3.59 -2.26 0.30
C SER A 110 2.19 -2.06 -0.28
N GLY A 111 1.95 -0.87 -0.80
CA GLY A 111 0.72 -0.53 -1.50
C GLY A 111 0.91 0.67 -2.40
N ASP A 112 0.16 0.68 -3.49
CA ASP A 112 0.10 1.75 -4.47
C ASP A 112 -1.16 2.60 -4.28
N SER A 113 -1.09 3.90 -4.58
CA SER A 113 -2.23 4.81 -4.52
C SER A 113 -2.98 4.75 -3.16
N ALA A 114 -4.28 4.41 -3.16
CA ALA A 114 -5.05 4.18 -1.95
C ALA A 114 -4.45 3.07 -1.07
N GLY A 115 -3.84 2.04 -1.64
CA GLY A 115 -3.09 1.02 -0.92
C GLY A 115 -1.91 1.58 -0.13
N GLY A 116 -1.23 2.61 -0.65
CA GLY A 116 -0.14 3.29 0.06
C GLY A 116 -0.64 4.00 1.33
N ASN A 117 -1.81 4.64 1.23
CA ASN A 117 -2.51 5.22 2.37
C ASN A 117 -2.91 4.15 3.40
N ILE A 118 -3.54 3.07 2.96
CA ILE A 118 -3.93 1.96 3.83
C ILE A 118 -2.71 1.41 4.59
N LYS A 119 -1.56 1.23 3.92
CA LYS A 119 -0.33 0.73 4.58
C LYS A 119 0.19 1.66 5.67
N HIS A 120 0.08 2.97 5.50
CA HIS A 120 0.42 3.93 6.55
C HIS A 120 -0.40 3.67 7.81
N HIS A 121 -1.73 3.58 7.68
CA HIS A 121 -2.62 3.36 8.81
C HIS A 121 -2.46 1.98 9.45
N VAL A 122 -2.26 0.94 8.64
CA VAL A 122 -1.93 -0.40 9.14
C VAL A 122 -0.61 -0.39 9.91
N GLY A 123 0.40 0.34 9.44
CA GLY A 123 1.67 0.52 10.14
C GLY A 123 1.50 1.19 11.51
N ILE A 124 0.70 2.27 11.59
CA ILE A 124 0.42 2.96 12.87
C ILE A 124 -0.28 2.00 13.82
N ARG A 125 -1.31 1.29 13.33
CA ARG A 125 -2.06 0.34 14.14
C ARG A 125 -1.18 -0.81 14.63
N ALA A 126 -0.31 -1.35 13.78
CA ALA A 126 0.60 -2.44 14.13
C ALA A 126 1.63 -2.03 15.18
N MET A 127 2.17 -0.81 15.10
CA MET A 127 3.05 -0.26 16.12
C MET A 127 2.34 -0.10 17.47
N ARG A 128 1.09 0.39 17.47
CA ARG A 128 0.28 0.61 18.69
C ARG A 128 -0.26 -0.67 19.30
N SER A 129 -0.55 -1.65 18.46
CA SER A 129 -0.95 -2.96 18.91
C SER A 129 0.29 -3.61 19.51
N ASN A 130 0.46 -3.49 20.83
CA ASN A 130 1.36 -4.32 21.66
C ASN A 130 1.02 -5.82 21.60
N TYR A 131 0.29 -6.24 20.57
CA TYR A 131 -0.10 -7.61 20.33
C TYR A 131 1.16 -8.42 19.99
N THR A 132 1.19 -9.62 20.56
CA THR A 132 2.22 -10.66 20.50
C THR A 132 2.34 -11.27 19.10
N CYS A 133 2.47 -10.40 18.11
CA CYS A 133 2.57 -10.71 16.70
C CYS A 133 4.02 -11.13 16.43
N GLN A 134 4.21 -12.33 15.87
CA GLN A 134 5.55 -12.76 15.42
C GLN A 134 6.05 -11.91 14.24
N VAL A 135 5.14 -11.17 13.59
CA VAL A 135 5.41 -10.30 12.45
C VAL A 135 6.06 -9.00 12.93
N LYS A 136 7.31 -8.77 12.52
CA LYS A 136 8.01 -7.50 12.72
C LYS A 136 8.05 -6.71 11.42
N ILE A 137 7.38 -5.57 11.41
CA ILE A 137 7.37 -4.68 10.24
C ILE A 137 8.68 -3.89 10.20
N LYS A 138 9.49 -4.13 9.18
CA LYS A 138 10.79 -3.49 8.95
C LYS A 138 10.68 -2.22 8.13
N GLY A 139 9.69 -2.14 7.24
CA GLY A 139 9.43 -0.90 6.53
C GLY A 139 8.16 -0.87 5.70
N LEU A 140 7.82 0.35 5.27
CA LEU A 140 6.71 0.66 4.39
C LEU A 140 7.25 1.13 3.04
N MET A 141 6.79 0.49 1.96
CA MET A 141 7.11 0.85 0.58
C MET A 141 5.85 1.38 -0.12
N LEU A 142 5.70 2.70 -0.12
CA LEU A 142 4.47 3.37 -0.55
C LEU A 142 4.64 3.91 -1.96
N ILE A 143 3.85 3.38 -2.91
CA ILE A 143 3.97 3.74 -4.32
C ILE A 143 2.87 4.73 -4.68
N HIS A 144 3.23 5.97 -4.98
CA HIS A 144 2.29 7.03 -5.34
C HIS A 144 1.14 7.20 -4.31
N PRO A 145 1.41 7.25 -2.99
CA PRO A 145 0.35 7.13 -1.99
C PRO A 145 -0.69 8.25 -2.10
N CYS A 146 -1.97 7.90 -1.97
CA CYS A 146 -3.07 8.84 -2.04
C CYS A 146 -3.37 9.47 -0.68
N PHE A 147 -3.00 10.74 -0.51
CA PHE A 147 -3.36 11.55 0.65
C PHE A 147 -4.03 12.85 0.21
N GLY A 148 -4.79 13.45 1.11
CA GLY A 148 -5.50 14.70 0.88
C GLY A 148 -5.51 15.61 2.11
N SER A 149 -6.32 16.67 2.02
CA SER A 149 -6.70 17.59 3.10
C SER A 149 -7.71 18.56 2.53
N GLU A 150 -8.55 19.16 3.38
CA GLU A 150 -9.37 20.31 2.97
C GLU A 150 -8.51 21.44 2.39
N LYS A 151 -7.37 21.74 3.04
CA LYS A 151 -6.43 22.74 2.54
C LYS A 151 -5.74 22.21 1.28
N ARG A 152 -5.98 22.88 0.16
CA ARG A 152 -5.34 22.57 -1.14
C ARG A 152 -3.87 22.99 -1.16
N THR A 153 -3.07 22.22 -1.88
CA THR A 153 -1.70 22.56 -2.25
C THR A 153 -1.68 23.46 -3.49
N MET A 154 -0.56 24.13 -3.75
CA MET A 154 -0.39 24.93 -4.98
C MET A 154 -0.63 24.10 -6.26
N LYS A 155 -0.25 22.81 -6.24
CA LYS A 155 -0.45 21.89 -7.37
C LYS A 155 -1.93 21.58 -7.59
N GLU A 156 -2.70 21.42 -6.52
CA GLU A 156 -4.15 21.18 -6.60
C GLU A 156 -4.95 22.43 -7.00
N THR A 157 -4.35 23.63 -6.93
CA THR A 157 -4.98 24.88 -7.39
C THR A 157 -4.43 25.38 -8.73
N ALA A 158 -3.48 24.65 -9.33
CA ALA A 158 -2.85 25.05 -10.58
C ALA A 158 -3.82 24.93 -11.77
N GLU A 159 -3.57 25.72 -12.81
CA GLU A 159 -4.29 25.60 -14.07
C GLU A 159 -4.10 24.18 -14.65
N GLY A 160 -5.19 23.57 -15.11
CA GLY A 160 -5.20 22.18 -15.62
C GLY A 160 -5.45 21.09 -14.56
N ALA A 161 -5.31 21.39 -13.26
CA ALA A 161 -5.50 20.39 -12.19
C ALA A 161 -6.97 20.04 -11.90
N ALA A 162 -7.93 20.81 -12.43
CA ALA A 162 -9.34 20.72 -12.05
C ALA A 162 -9.94 19.32 -12.22
N ARG A 163 -9.59 18.61 -13.31
CA ARG A 163 -10.10 17.26 -13.56
C ARG A 163 -9.63 16.27 -12.51
N ASP A 164 -8.33 16.26 -12.21
CA ASP A 164 -7.74 15.35 -11.23
C ASP A 164 -8.25 15.63 -9.83
N VAL A 165 -8.41 16.91 -9.49
CA VAL A 165 -8.97 17.35 -8.21
C VAL A 165 -10.41 16.90 -8.02
N VAL A 166 -11.28 17.10 -9.01
CA VAL A 166 -12.69 16.67 -8.94
C VAL A 166 -12.79 15.15 -8.79
N MET A 167 -11.96 14.42 -9.53
CA MET A 167 -11.90 12.96 -9.43
C MET A 167 -11.42 12.50 -8.04
N ASN A 168 -10.37 13.12 -7.50
CA ASN A 168 -9.87 12.84 -6.17
C ASN A 168 -10.91 13.12 -5.08
N ASP A 169 -11.60 14.25 -5.19
CA ASP A 169 -12.66 14.64 -4.25
C ASP A 169 -13.82 13.64 -4.25
N MET A 170 -14.20 13.15 -5.44
CA MET A 170 -15.18 12.08 -5.57
C MET A 170 -14.71 10.80 -4.86
N PHE A 171 -13.48 10.35 -5.10
CA PHE A 171 -12.93 9.17 -4.43
C PHE A 171 -12.90 9.33 -2.91
N TRP A 172 -12.48 10.48 -2.39
CA TRP A 172 -12.54 10.74 -0.94
C TRP A 172 -13.97 10.78 -0.42
N GLY A 173 -14.90 11.44 -1.13
CA GLY A 173 -16.31 11.51 -0.75
C GLY A 173 -17.00 10.15 -0.71
N LEU A 174 -16.56 9.19 -1.51
CA LEU A 174 -17.00 7.79 -1.45
C LEU A 174 -16.31 6.98 -0.35
N SER A 175 -15.08 7.34 0.05
CA SER A 175 -14.24 6.53 0.93
C SER A 175 -14.32 6.90 2.40
N ILE A 176 -14.42 8.19 2.75
CA ILE A 176 -14.47 8.63 4.15
C ILE A 176 -15.85 8.39 4.77
N PRO A 177 -15.97 8.36 6.11
CA PRO A 177 -17.27 8.26 6.78
C PRO A 177 -18.21 9.40 6.37
N GLU A 178 -19.51 9.11 6.29
CA GLU A 178 -20.52 10.12 5.95
C GLU A 178 -20.52 11.26 6.98
N GLY A 179 -20.69 12.49 6.49
CA GLY A 179 -20.60 13.70 7.30
C GLY A 179 -19.18 14.15 7.64
N SER A 180 -18.14 13.38 7.29
CA SER A 180 -16.75 13.82 7.41
C SER A 180 -16.33 14.72 6.24
N ASN A 181 -15.28 15.51 6.44
CA ASN A 181 -14.59 16.24 5.39
C ASN A 181 -13.20 15.61 5.14
N ARG A 182 -12.40 16.19 4.23
CA ARG A 182 -11.08 15.69 3.84
C ARG A 182 -9.99 15.91 4.90
N ASP A 183 -10.31 16.52 6.03
CA ASP A 183 -9.46 16.50 7.24
C ASP A 183 -9.77 15.31 8.17
N TYR A 184 -10.62 14.38 7.74
CA TYR A 184 -10.65 13.03 8.31
C TYR A 184 -9.24 12.43 8.34
N PHE A 185 -8.83 11.82 9.46
CA PHE A 185 -7.47 11.31 9.66
C PHE A 185 -7.03 10.30 8.60
N GLY A 186 -7.98 9.59 7.97
CA GLY A 186 -7.71 8.68 6.86
C GLY A 186 -7.30 9.39 5.57
N CYS A 187 -7.75 10.62 5.37
CA CYS A 187 -7.42 11.45 4.21
C CYS A 187 -6.23 12.36 4.48
N ASN A 188 -6.25 13.08 5.60
CA ASN A 188 -5.22 14.03 5.99
C ASN A 188 -4.26 13.43 7.02
N PHE A 189 -3.03 13.11 6.58
CA PHE A 189 -1.99 12.56 7.44
C PHE A 189 -1.53 13.53 8.55
N GLU A 190 -1.80 14.84 8.44
CA GLU A 190 -1.46 15.79 9.50
C GLU A 190 -2.38 15.66 10.72
N MET A 191 -3.56 15.03 10.53
CA MET A 191 -4.55 14.81 11.57
C MET A 191 -4.32 13.49 12.34
N GLN A 192 -3.19 12.80 12.12
CA GLN A 192 -2.81 11.66 12.95
C GLN A 192 -2.52 12.10 14.38
N ASP A 193 -3.27 11.54 15.32
CA ASP A 193 -2.93 11.62 16.74
C ASP A 193 -1.88 10.55 17.06
N VAL A 194 -0.60 10.85 16.82
CA VAL A 194 0.57 9.99 17.09
C VAL A 194 1.67 10.83 17.73
N SER A 195 2.17 10.36 18.88
CA SER A 195 3.19 11.05 19.67
C SER A 195 4.57 10.97 19.03
N ALA A 196 5.48 11.88 19.43
CA ALA A 196 6.86 11.88 18.94
C ALA A 196 7.62 10.58 19.30
N ALA A 197 7.33 9.99 20.45
CA ALA A 197 7.91 8.71 20.87
C ALA A 197 7.48 7.58 19.94
N GLU A 198 6.18 7.49 19.64
CA GLU A 198 5.63 6.53 18.67
C GLU A 198 6.24 6.72 17.28
N TRP A 199 6.35 7.96 16.77
CA TRP A 199 6.99 8.20 15.48
C TRP A 199 8.46 7.76 15.42
N SER A 200 9.18 7.82 16.54
CA SER A 200 10.56 7.33 16.62
C SER A 200 10.70 5.80 16.56
N GLU A 201 9.60 5.08 16.80
CA GLU A 201 9.47 3.63 16.69
C GLU A 201 8.82 3.19 15.37
N PHE A 202 8.26 4.13 14.60
CA PHE A 202 7.63 3.84 13.33
C PHE A 202 8.65 3.21 12.35
N PRO A 203 8.25 2.18 11.57
CA PRO A 203 9.17 1.50 10.65
C PRO A 203 9.77 2.44 9.60
N ALA A 204 10.89 2.04 8.99
CA ALA A 204 11.48 2.77 7.88
C ALA A 204 10.47 2.97 6.75
N VAL A 205 10.46 4.13 6.11
CA VAL A 205 9.51 4.43 5.04
C VAL A 205 10.25 4.84 3.77
N ILE A 206 9.88 4.25 2.65
CA ILE A 206 10.22 4.77 1.33
C ILE A 206 8.93 5.14 0.59
N VAL A 207 8.91 6.37 0.08
CA VAL A 207 7.81 6.93 -0.71
C VAL A 207 8.29 7.07 -2.15
N TYR A 208 7.62 6.40 -3.07
CA TYR A 208 7.83 6.57 -4.50
C TYR A 208 6.78 7.53 -5.04
N VAL A 209 7.19 8.55 -5.78
CA VAL A 209 6.30 9.49 -6.46
C VAL A 209 6.56 9.47 -7.97
N ALA A 210 5.53 9.73 -8.77
CA ALA A 210 5.66 9.84 -10.23
C ALA A 210 5.71 11.32 -10.65
N GLY A 211 6.61 11.70 -11.55
CA GLY A 211 6.80 13.12 -11.92
C GLY A 211 5.56 13.78 -12.53
N LEU A 212 4.80 13.03 -13.34
CA LEU A 212 3.57 13.50 -13.99
C LEU A 212 2.30 13.21 -13.17
N ASP A 213 2.43 12.63 -11.99
CA ASP A 213 1.30 12.34 -11.10
C ASP A 213 0.88 13.58 -10.32
N PHE A 214 -0.43 13.88 -10.30
CA PHE A 214 -0.96 14.99 -9.53
C PHE A 214 -0.80 14.79 -8.01
N LEU A 215 -0.67 13.54 -7.53
CA LEU A 215 -0.49 13.20 -6.12
C LEU A 215 0.96 13.33 -5.63
N ASN A 216 1.94 13.54 -6.51
CA ASN A 216 3.35 13.59 -6.10
C ASN A 216 3.65 14.68 -5.06
N GLY A 217 2.96 15.82 -5.12
CA GLY A 217 3.09 16.90 -4.15
C GLY A 217 2.68 16.45 -2.76
N ARG A 218 1.56 15.72 -2.64
CA ARG A 218 1.09 15.12 -1.39
C ARG A 218 2.05 14.04 -0.89
N GLY A 219 2.55 13.19 -1.78
CA GLY A 219 3.55 12.18 -1.44
C GLY A 219 4.85 12.78 -0.89
N ALA A 220 5.36 13.84 -1.51
CA ALA A 220 6.54 14.56 -1.04
C ALA A 220 6.31 15.26 0.30
N MET A 221 5.14 15.91 0.48
CA MET A 221 4.74 16.50 1.76
C MET A 221 4.66 15.46 2.87
N TYR A 222 4.10 14.29 2.58
CA TYR A 222 4.00 13.18 3.53
C TYR A 222 5.39 12.66 3.96
N ALA A 223 6.32 12.47 3.03
CA ALA A 223 7.70 12.09 3.38
C ALA A 223 8.37 13.14 4.29
N GLN A 224 8.21 14.43 3.99
CA GLN A 224 8.71 15.50 4.84
C GLN A 224 8.04 15.53 6.21
N PHE A 225 6.74 15.25 6.28
CA PHE A 225 5.99 15.16 7.51
C PHE A 225 6.56 14.06 8.43
N LEU A 226 6.75 12.84 7.90
CA LEU A 226 7.32 11.73 8.68
C LEU A 226 8.72 12.06 9.22
N ALA A 227 9.59 12.63 8.37
CA ALA A 227 10.93 13.03 8.77
C ALA A 227 10.89 14.07 9.92
N LYS A 228 10.00 15.08 9.81
CA LYS A 228 9.79 16.09 10.86
C LYS A 228 9.22 15.51 12.15
N LYS A 229 8.41 14.46 12.07
CA LYS A 229 7.83 13.77 13.23
C LYS A 229 8.81 12.85 13.94
N GLY A 230 9.99 12.59 13.36
CA GLY A 230 11.06 11.82 14.00
C GLY A 230 11.16 10.37 13.55
N VAL A 231 10.52 9.99 12.44
CA VAL A 231 10.74 8.67 11.82
C VAL A 231 12.20 8.56 11.38
N LYS A 232 12.90 7.51 11.84
CA LYS A 232 14.36 7.39 11.73
C LYS A 232 14.87 7.32 10.30
N GLU A 233 14.16 6.60 9.44
CA GLU A 233 14.53 6.44 8.03
C GLU A 233 13.32 6.76 7.16
N VAL A 234 13.44 7.86 6.40
CA VAL A 234 12.45 8.26 5.39
C VAL A 234 13.16 8.56 4.09
N LYS A 235 12.82 7.84 3.03
CA LYS A 235 13.31 8.03 1.67
C LYS A 235 12.19 8.51 0.77
N LEU A 236 12.50 9.43 -0.13
CA LEU A 236 11.63 9.89 -1.20
C LEU A 236 12.34 9.63 -2.52
N VAL A 237 11.69 8.92 -3.44
CA VAL A 237 12.21 8.66 -4.78
C VAL A 237 11.19 9.10 -5.82
N GLU A 238 11.62 9.89 -6.78
CA GLU A 238 10.80 10.32 -7.90
C GLU A 238 11.13 9.53 -9.16
N ALA A 239 10.10 9.00 -9.81
CA ALA A 239 10.17 8.47 -11.16
C ALA A 239 9.81 9.59 -12.15
N GLU A 240 10.83 10.30 -12.63
CA GLU A 240 10.69 11.42 -13.56
C GLU A 240 9.96 11.00 -14.84
N GLY A 241 9.06 11.85 -15.33
CA GLY A 241 8.29 11.61 -16.55
C GLY A 241 7.28 10.46 -16.48
N GLN A 242 7.12 9.80 -15.34
CA GLN A 242 6.16 8.71 -15.18
C GLN A 242 4.80 9.20 -14.69
N GLN A 243 3.74 8.48 -15.09
CA GLN A 243 2.36 8.72 -14.67
C GLN A 243 2.01 7.95 -13.39
N HIS A 244 0.88 8.32 -12.77
CA HIS A 244 0.32 7.57 -11.64
C HIS A 244 0.18 6.08 -12.01
N VAL A 245 0.57 5.21 -11.08
CA VAL A 245 0.57 3.74 -11.20
C VAL A 245 1.17 3.16 -12.50
N PHE A 246 2.18 3.83 -13.10
CA PHE A 246 2.82 3.37 -14.33
C PHE A 246 3.25 1.88 -14.30
N HIS A 247 3.61 1.36 -13.13
CA HIS A 247 4.06 -0.02 -12.93
C HIS A 247 2.97 -1.07 -13.15
N LEU A 248 1.69 -0.69 -13.05
CA LEU A 248 0.55 -1.55 -13.37
C LEU A 248 0.20 -1.51 -14.86
N LEU A 249 0.44 -0.37 -15.51
CA LEU A 249 0.10 -0.14 -16.92
C LEU A 249 1.21 -0.60 -17.88
N TYR A 250 2.47 -0.46 -17.47
CA TYR A 250 3.66 -0.72 -18.27
C TYR A 250 4.61 -1.65 -17.50
N SER A 251 4.17 -2.88 -17.24
CA SER A 251 4.88 -3.84 -16.38
C SER A 251 6.30 -4.18 -16.85
N GLU A 252 6.56 -4.11 -18.16
CA GLU A 252 7.86 -4.47 -18.73
C GLU A 252 8.83 -3.30 -18.88
N SER A 253 8.38 -2.07 -18.59
CA SER A 253 9.16 -0.84 -18.79
C SER A 253 10.40 -0.76 -17.90
N GLU A 254 11.40 0.00 -18.33
CA GLU A 254 12.60 0.28 -17.53
C GLU A 254 12.27 0.95 -16.21
N ALA A 255 11.28 1.85 -16.20
CA ALA A 255 10.80 2.51 -14.98
C ALA A 255 10.24 1.48 -13.98
N THR A 256 9.45 0.50 -14.45
CA THR A 256 8.91 -0.56 -13.59
C THR A 256 10.00 -1.46 -13.01
N ARG A 257 10.98 -1.85 -13.83
CA ARG A 257 12.14 -2.62 -13.38
C ARG A 257 12.98 -1.84 -12.37
N SER A 258 13.14 -0.54 -12.59
CA SER A 258 13.84 0.36 -11.67
C SER A 258 13.12 0.43 -10.31
N LEU A 259 11.79 0.59 -10.32
CA LEU A 259 10.98 0.57 -9.09
C LEU A 259 11.15 -0.76 -8.33
N GLN A 260 11.04 -1.90 -9.01
CA GLN A 260 11.23 -3.22 -8.39
C GLN A 260 12.63 -3.38 -7.77
N LYS A 261 13.66 -2.91 -8.47
CA LYS A 261 15.04 -2.92 -7.97
C LYS A 261 15.18 -2.08 -6.71
N GLN A 262 14.66 -0.85 -6.71
CA GLN A 262 14.71 0.05 -5.55
C GLN A 262 13.96 -0.54 -4.35
N MET A 263 12.80 -1.18 -4.58
CA MET A 263 12.07 -1.90 -3.54
C MET A 263 12.90 -3.06 -2.98
N SER A 264 13.55 -3.85 -3.83
CA SER A 264 14.46 -4.93 -3.41
C SER A 264 15.63 -4.41 -2.58
N GLU A 265 16.25 -3.30 -2.99
CA GLU A 265 17.34 -2.66 -2.26
C GLU A 265 16.89 -2.13 -0.90
N PHE A 266 15.70 -1.51 -0.82
CA PHE A 266 15.13 -1.04 0.44
C PHE A 266 14.86 -2.18 1.42
N MET A 267 14.39 -3.33 0.93
CA MET A 267 14.18 -4.52 1.76
C MET A 267 15.49 -5.08 2.30
N LYS A 268 16.54 -5.13 1.47
CA LYS A 268 17.86 -5.63 1.88
C LYS A 268 18.55 -4.72 2.89
N SER A 269 18.27 -3.41 2.88
CA SER A 269 18.91 -2.44 3.77
C SER A 269 18.27 -2.31 5.15
N ASN A 270 17.14 -2.97 5.41
CA ASN A 270 16.34 -2.86 6.65
C ASN A 270 16.01 -4.24 7.24
#